data_AF-A0A661X9R5-F1
#
_entry.id   AF-A0A661X9R5-F1
#
_cell.length_a   1.000
_cell.length_b   1.000
_cell.length_c   1.000
_cell.angle_alpha   90.00
_cell.angle_beta   90.00
_cell.angle_gamma   90.00
#
_symmetry.space_group_name_H-M   'P 1'
#
loop_
_entity.id
_entity.type
_entity.pdbx_description
1 polymer ?
#
loop_
_entity_poly.entity_id
_entity_poly.type
_entity_poly.pdbx_seq_one_letter_code
_entity_poly.pdbx_strand_id
1 'polypeptide(L)'
;GAFDELERDETLADLLRTFRITQKFHNEHSYVEFQISPERSDPSLIEGFFEIAGMEGSRYLIEDIHLGDKHVIDLSELNTDDLHAGDILNMSMVADKTQWRVAWVECVFPQKSKFYLL
;
A
#
# COMPACT_ATOMS: atom_id res chain seq x y z
N GLY A 1 -22.62 12.33 -19.91
CA GLY A 1 -23.98 11.85 -19.56
C GLY A 1 -23.99 11.38 -18.12
N ALA A 2 -25.14 11.05 -17.54
CA ALA A 2 -25.24 10.70 -16.11
C ALA A 2 -24.31 9.54 -15.66
N PHE A 3 -23.99 8.61 -16.56
CA PHE A 3 -23.00 7.54 -16.32
C PHE A 3 -21.56 8.06 -16.19
N ASP A 4 -21.16 9.06 -16.99
CA ASP A 4 -19.81 9.66 -16.92
C ASP A 4 -19.61 10.51 -15.66
N GLU A 5 -20.69 11.02 -15.08
CA GLU A 5 -20.67 11.81 -13.84
C GLU A 5 -20.54 10.89 -12.62
N LEU A 6 -21.32 9.79 -12.57
CA LEU A 6 -21.22 8.78 -11.52
C LEU A 6 -19.83 8.12 -11.46
N GLU A 7 -19.28 7.70 -12.60
CA GLU A 7 -17.95 7.08 -12.64
C GLU A 7 -16.82 8.06 -12.23
N ARG A 8 -17.00 9.35 -12.53
CA ARG A 8 -16.07 10.41 -12.13
C ARG A 8 -16.12 10.65 -10.62
N ASP A 9 -17.31 10.64 -10.04
CA ASP A 9 -17.50 10.82 -8.60
C ASP A 9 -16.91 9.64 -7.80
N GLU A 10 -17.09 8.40 -8.30
CA GLU A 10 -16.46 7.21 -7.72
C GLU A 10 -14.93 7.27 -7.80
N THR A 11 -14.38 7.64 -8.96
CA THR A 11 -12.92 7.76 -9.16
C THR A 11 -12.31 8.82 -8.24
N LEU A 12 -13.00 9.96 -8.07
CA LEU A 12 -12.55 11.01 -7.15
C LEU A 12 -12.63 10.56 -5.69
N ALA A 13 -13.72 9.87 -5.30
CA ALA A 13 -13.87 9.35 -3.95
C ALA A 13 -12.76 8.36 -3.59
N ASP A 14 -12.39 7.48 -4.52
CA ASP A 14 -11.28 6.54 -4.37
C ASP A 14 -9.94 7.25 -4.21
N LEU A 15 -9.65 8.24 -5.06
CA LEU A 15 -8.42 9.03 -4.94
C LEU A 15 -8.33 9.74 -3.59
N LEU A 16 -9.42 10.34 -3.13
CA LEU A 16 -9.47 11.02 -1.82
C LEU A 16 -9.32 10.03 -0.66
N ARG A 17 -9.83 8.80 -0.79
CA ARG A 17 -9.65 7.73 0.19
C ARG A 17 -8.18 7.33 0.27
N THR A 18 -7.55 6.95 -0.84
CA THR A 18 -6.17 6.46 -0.80
C THR A 18 -5.16 7.55 -0.40
N PHE A 19 -5.43 8.81 -0.77
CA PHE A 19 -4.66 9.95 -0.30
C PHE A 19 -4.72 10.11 1.22
N ARG A 20 -5.92 9.97 1.82
CA ARG A 20 -6.07 10.04 3.29
C ARG A 20 -5.32 8.93 4.01
N ILE A 21 -5.31 7.71 3.47
CA ILE A 21 -4.54 6.59 4.04
C ILE A 21 -3.05 6.94 4.07
N THR A 22 -2.52 7.39 2.93
CA THR A 22 -1.11 7.80 2.80
C THR A 22 -0.77 8.94 3.76
N GLN A 23 -1.62 9.97 3.81
CA GLN A 23 -1.42 11.12 4.68
C GLN A 23 -1.45 10.75 6.17
N LYS A 24 -2.35 9.85 6.58
CA LYS A 24 -2.41 9.38 7.98
C LYS A 24 -1.11 8.69 8.36
N PHE A 25 -0.62 7.79 7.50
CA PHE A 25 0.65 7.11 7.73
C PHE A 25 1.80 8.12 7.90
N HIS A 26 1.93 9.11 7.01
CA HIS A 26 2.98 10.15 7.11
C HIS A 26 2.84 11.10 8.31
N ASN A 27 1.63 11.26 8.87
CA ASN A 27 1.45 12.04 10.10
C ASN A 27 1.94 11.28 11.35
N GLU A 28 1.87 9.96 11.32
CA GLU A 28 2.27 9.07 12.41
C GLU A 28 3.73 8.60 12.27
N HIS A 29 4.28 8.65 11.04
CA HIS A 29 5.62 8.17 10.70
C HIS A 29 6.42 9.25 9.95
N SER A 30 7.55 9.65 10.53
CA SER A 30 8.42 10.67 9.93
C SER A 30 9.26 10.10 8.79
N TYR A 31 9.13 10.69 7.60
CA TYR A 31 9.99 10.36 6.46
C TYR A 31 11.48 10.53 6.79
N VAL A 32 11.84 11.59 7.53
CA VAL A 32 13.24 11.85 7.90
C VAL A 32 13.77 10.75 8.83
N GLU A 33 12.95 10.29 9.78
CA GLU A 33 13.32 9.20 10.69
C GLU A 33 13.50 7.88 9.94
N PHE A 34 12.62 7.59 8.98
CA PHE A 34 12.79 6.44 8.10
C PHE A 34 14.10 6.50 7.31
N GLN A 35 14.43 7.63 6.68
CA GLN A 35 15.64 7.78 5.87
C GLN A 35 16.94 7.54 6.65
N ILE A 36 16.98 7.89 7.94
CA ILE A 36 18.17 7.68 8.80
C ILE A 36 18.11 6.37 9.59
N SER A 37 17.02 5.62 9.49
CA SER A 37 16.84 4.36 10.21
C SER A 37 17.76 3.26 9.65
N PRO A 38 18.13 2.26 10.48
CA PRO A 38 18.84 1.08 9.99
C PRO A 38 18.06 0.31 8.91
N GLU A 39 16.72 0.36 8.95
CA GLU A 39 15.83 -0.35 8.02
C GLU A 39 16.02 0.11 6.58
N ARG A 40 16.25 1.41 6.35
CA ARG A 40 16.50 1.95 5.01
C ARG A 40 17.72 1.33 4.33
N SER A 41 18.71 0.94 5.13
CA SER A 41 19.96 0.32 4.67
C SER A 41 19.95 -1.20 4.78
N ASP A 42 18.82 -1.80 5.17
CA ASP A 42 18.71 -3.25 5.28
C ASP A 42 18.75 -3.89 3.88
N PRO A 43 19.69 -4.82 3.60
CA PRO A 43 19.78 -5.47 2.29
C PRO A 43 18.59 -6.40 1.99
N SER A 44 17.74 -6.71 2.98
CA SER A 44 16.50 -7.46 2.81
C SER A 44 15.28 -6.56 2.59
N LEU A 45 15.45 -5.23 2.59
CA LEU A 45 14.40 -4.28 2.26
C LEU A 45 13.98 -4.50 0.80
N ILE A 46 12.69 -4.70 0.58
CA ILE A 46 12.08 -4.80 -0.74
C ILE A 46 11.22 -3.57 -0.97
N GLU A 47 11.36 -2.95 -2.13
CA GLU A 47 10.55 -1.82 -2.58
C GLU A 47 9.77 -2.24 -3.82
N GLY A 48 8.50 -1.84 -3.91
CA GLY A 48 7.70 -2.22 -5.06
C GLY A 48 6.27 -1.71 -4.99
N PHE A 49 5.50 -2.16 -5.98
CA PHE A 49 4.07 -1.92 -6.09
C PHE A 49 3.31 -3.20 -5.81
N PHE A 50 2.53 -3.22 -4.75
CA PHE A 50 1.87 -4.42 -4.27
C PHE A 50 0.36 -4.23 -4.28
N GLU A 51 -0.38 -5.09 -4.98
CA GLU A 51 -1.84 -5.12 -4.95
C GLU A 51 -2.34 -5.94 -3.76
N ILE A 52 -3.35 -5.44 -3.04
CA ILE A 52 -4.05 -6.22 -2.01
C ILE A 52 -4.92 -7.27 -2.70
N ALA A 53 -4.49 -8.54 -2.65
CA ALA A 53 -5.25 -9.65 -3.20
C ALA A 53 -6.39 -10.11 -2.25
N GLY A 54 -6.26 -9.85 -0.95
CA GLY A 54 -7.27 -10.18 0.05
C GLY A 54 -6.72 -10.23 1.47
N MET A 55 -7.39 -11.00 2.33
CA MET A 55 -6.99 -11.21 3.72
C MET A 55 -6.83 -12.69 4.03
N GLU A 56 -5.78 -13.01 4.80
CA GLU A 56 -5.54 -14.31 5.42
C GLU A 56 -5.60 -14.15 6.95
N GLY A 57 -6.76 -14.43 7.53
CA GLY A 57 -6.99 -14.18 8.96
C GLY A 57 -6.99 -12.67 9.26
N SER A 58 -6.04 -12.20 10.07
CA SER A 58 -5.87 -10.79 10.42
C SER A 58 -4.80 -10.07 9.60
N ARG A 59 -4.25 -10.72 8.56
CA ARG A 59 -3.17 -10.18 7.73
C ARG A 59 -3.62 -10.03 6.29
N TYR A 60 -2.91 -9.17 5.55
CA TYR A 60 -3.19 -8.94 4.15
C TYR A 60 -2.33 -9.86 3.29
N LEU A 61 -2.96 -10.46 2.28
CA LEU A 61 -2.26 -11.08 1.17
C LEU A 61 -2.04 -10.01 0.11
N ILE A 62 -0.79 -9.74 -0.21
CA ILE A 62 -0.38 -8.79 -1.24
C ILE A 62 0.37 -9.51 -2.36
N GLU A 63 0.29 -8.96 -3.57
CA GLU A 63 0.98 -9.47 -4.76
C GLU A 63 1.75 -8.34 -5.44
N ASP A 64 3.04 -8.55 -5.67
CA ASP A 64 3.86 -7.63 -6.47
C ASP A 64 3.29 -7.58 -7.90
N ILE A 65 2.87 -6.41 -8.37
CA ILE A 65 2.18 -6.28 -9.65
C ILE A 65 3.09 -6.50 -10.85
N HIS A 66 4.42 -6.42 -10.67
CA HIS A 66 5.42 -6.58 -11.72
C HIS A 66 6.02 -7.99 -11.74
N LEU A 67 6.24 -8.58 -10.56
CA LEU A 67 6.89 -9.89 -10.40
C LEU A 67 5.89 -11.05 -10.19
N GLY A 68 4.70 -10.75 -9.67
CA GLY A 68 3.68 -11.75 -9.31
C GLY A 68 3.97 -12.50 -8.01
N ASP A 69 5.01 -12.10 -7.27
CA ASP A 69 5.37 -12.68 -5.99
C ASP A 69 4.34 -12.29 -4.91
N LYS A 70 3.98 -13.25 -4.05
CA LYS A 70 2.94 -13.08 -3.04
C LYS A 70 3.51 -13.08 -1.64
N HIS A 71 3.00 -12.15 -0.82
CA HIS A 71 3.44 -11.98 0.56
C HIS A 71 2.24 -11.83 1.49
N VAL A 72 2.35 -12.42 2.68
CA VAL A 72 1.41 -12.17 3.77
C VAL A 72 2.06 -11.17 4.70
N ILE A 73 1.44 -9.99 4.83
CA ILE A 73 2.01 -8.83 5.50
C ILE A 73 1.05 -8.28 6.56
N ASP A 74 1.65 -7.72 7.61
CA ASP A 74 0.91 -6.89 8.56
C ASP A 74 0.85 -5.43 8.05
N LEU A 75 -0.37 -4.96 7.76
CA LEU A 75 -0.66 -3.58 7.37
C LEU A 75 -1.33 -2.79 8.50
N SER A 76 -1.25 -3.24 9.76
CA SER A 76 -1.92 -2.56 10.88
C SER A 76 -1.47 -1.12 11.11
N GLU A 77 -0.28 -0.76 10.62
CA GLU A 77 0.23 0.63 10.63
C GLU A 77 -0.48 1.54 9.63
N LEU A 78 -1.21 0.95 8.68
CA LEU A 78 -2.12 1.66 7.78
C LEU A 78 -3.53 1.66 8.36
N ASN A 79 -4.37 2.61 7.90
CA ASN A 79 -5.79 2.59 8.26
C ASN A 79 -6.50 1.42 7.57
N THR A 80 -6.51 0.25 8.21
CA THR A 80 -7.05 -0.99 7.63
C THR A 80 -8.53 -0.90 7.28
N ASP A 81 -9.28 -0.05 7.97
CA ASP A 81 -10.71 0.18 7.71
C ASP A 81 -10.98 0.83 6.34
N ASP A 82 -10.00 1.55 5.80
CA ASP A 82 -10.12 2.22 4.50
C ASP A 82 -9.40 1.45 3.37
N LEU A 83 -8.69 0.36 3.68
CA LEU A 83 -7.99 -0.46 2.69
C LEU A 83 -8.92 -1.49 2.06
N HIS A 84 -8.87 -1.61 0.74
CA HIS A 84 -9.70 -2.55 -0.01
C HIS A 84 -8.86 -3.51 -0.85
N ALA A 85 -9.41 -4.70 -1.11
CA ALA A 85 -8.84 -5.58 -2.12
C ALA A 85 -8.80 -4.86 -3.49
N GLY A 86 -7.67 -4.97 -4.18
CA GLY A 86 -7.37 -4.24 -5.41
C GLY A 86 -6.58 -2.95 -5.21
N ASP A 87 -6.52 -2.38 -3.99
CA ASP A 87 -5.65 -1.22 -3.74
C ASP A 87 -4.18 -1.59 -3.97
N ILE A 88 -3.41 -0.64 -4.48
CA ILE A 88 -2.00 -0.82 -4.83
C ILE A 88 -1.16 0.03 -3.90
N LEU A 89 -0.28 -0.60 -3.14
CA LEU A 89 0.65 0.06 -2.24
C LEU A 89 2.00 0.23 -2.93
N ASN A 90 2.46 1.47 -3.10
CA ASN A 90 3.86 1.74 -3.34
C ASN A 90 4.56 1.85 -1.99
N MET A 91 5.31 0.82 -1.62
CA MET A 91 5.84 0.70 -0.28
C MET A 91 7.17 -0.06 -0.25
N SER A 92 7.87 0.14 0.86
CA SER A 92 9.01 -0.65 1.29
C SER A 92 8.57 -1.61 2.38
N MET A 93 8.99 -2.87 2.29
CA MET A 93 8.73 -3.90 3.29
C MET A 93 10.02 -4.62 3.67
N VAL A 94 10.06 -5.11 4.91
CA VAL A 94 11.21 -5.84 5.45
C VAL A 94 10.71 -7.09 6.18
N ALA A 95 11.53 -8.14 6.15
CA ALA A 95 11.24 -9.36 6.89
C ALA A 95 11.62 -9.18 8.38
N ASP A 96 10.65 -9.35 9.28
CA ASP A 96 10.88 -9.43 10.73
C ASP A 96 10.63 -10.86 11.23
N LYS A 97 11.71 -11.57 11.59
CA LYS A 97 11.80 -12.91 12.21
C LYS A 97 11.09 -14.06 11.46
N THR A 98 9.81 -13.92 11.15
CA THR A 98 8.95 -14.89 10.45
C THR A 98 7.88 -14.24 9.57
N GLN A 99 7.81 -12.92 9.46
CA GLN A 99 6.73 -12.21 8.76
C GLN A 99 7.26 -11.01 7.99
N TRP A 100 6.54 -10.61 6.93
CA TRP A 100 6.76 -9.31 6.29
C TRP A 100 6.01 -8.24 7.08
N ARG A 101 6.61 -7.06 7.21
CA ARG A 101 5.94 -5.85 7.70
C ARG A 101 6.26 -4.66 6.81
N VAL A 102 5.42 -3.65 6.91
CA VAL A 102 5.66 -2.35 6.29
C VAL A 102 6.86 -1.68 6.96
N ALA A 103 7.74 -1.08 6.16
CA ALA A 103 8.83 -0.21 6.61
C ALA A 103 8.54 1.25 6.22
N TRP A 104 8.00 1.46 5.02
CA TRP A 104 7.59 2.78 4.55
C TRP A 104 6.48 2.65 3.51
N VAL A 105 5.52 3.58 3.51
CA VAL A 105 4.54 3.72 2.43
C VAL A 105 4.76 5.06 1.74
N GLU A 106 5.05 5.00 0.45
CA GLU A 106 5.18 6.19 -0.38
C GLU A 106 3.79 6.70 -0.79
N CYS A 107 2.94 5.79 -1.27
CA CYS A 107 1.59 6.11 -1.71
C CYS A 107 0.69 4.87 -1.78
N VAL A 108 -0.61 5.07 -1.57
CA VAL A 108 -1.65 4.10 -1.88
C VAL A 108 -2.43 4.58 -3.11
N PHE A 109 -2.64 3.68 -4.06
CA PHE A 109 -3.38 3.94 -5.29
C PHE A 109 -4.64 3.06 -5.36
N PRO A 110 -5.71 3.54 -5.99
CA PRO A 110 -6.88 2.71 -6.24
C PRO A 110 -6.57 1.65 -7.32
N GLN A 111 -7.36 0.58 -7.35
CA GLN A 111 -7.19 -0.54 -8.29
C GLN A 111 -7.06 -0.11 -9.76
N LYS A 112 -7.84 0.89 -10.19
CA LYS A 112 -7.80 1.42 -11.56
C LYS A 112 -6.42 1.99 -11.93
N SER A 113 -5.55 2.33 -10.97
CA SER A 113 -4.20 2.79 -11.26
C SER A 113 -3.27 1.71 -11.81
N LYS A 114 -3.62 0.42 -11.66
CA LYS A 114 -2.79 -0.70 -12.16
C LYS A 114 -2.41 -0.53 -13.64
N PHE A 115 -3.33 -0.06 -14.48
CA PHE A 115 -3.10 0.16 -15.90
C PHE A 115 -1.96 1.14 -16.23
N TYR A 116 -1.61 2.02 -15.29
CA TYR A 116 -0.57 3.04 -15.46
C TYR A 116 0.73 2.70 -14.73
N LEU A 117 0.70 1.68 -13.87
CA LEU A 117 1.83 1.27 -13.05
C LEU A 117 2.54 0.05 -13.63
N LEU A 118 1.89 -0.72 -14.52
CA LEU A 118 2.46 -1.87 -15.24
C LEU A 118 3.44 -1.48 -16.35
#